data_AF-A0A2Z6S2M5-F1
#
_entry.id   AF-A0A2Z6S2M5-F1
#
_cell.length_a   1.000
_cell.length_b   1.000
_cell.length_c   1.000
_cell.angle_alpha   90.00
_cell.angle_beta   90.00
_cell.angle_gamma   90.00
#
_symmetry.space_group_name_H-M   'P 1'
#
loop_
_entity.id
_entity.type
_entity.pdbx_description
1 polymer ?
#
loop_
_entity_poly.entity_id
_entity_poly.type
_entity_poly.pdbx_seq_one_letter_code
_entity_poly.pdbx_strand_id
1 'polypeptide(L)'
;MLECGLSTREVAKKIGCASNTTILRIKKKYEETGNVENKPRSGRPRKLNERDERILVRRLATEECSNAVQLQKSIKTYNNIEVSANTVRRALKRSRRSSILSEKK
;
A
#
# COMPACT_ATOMS: atom_id res chain seq x y z
N MET A 1 31.95 6.15 -7.60
CA MET A 1 32.07 6.50 -9.03
C MET A 1 31.84 7.98 -9.28
N LEU A 2 30.64 8.51 -9.00
CA LEU A 2 30.36 9.94 -9.15
C LEU A 2 31.18 10.81 -8.17
N GLU A 3 31.33 10.37 -6.92
CA GLU A 3 32.20 11.02 -5.92
C GLU A 3 33.70 10.91 -6.28
N CYS A 4 34.06 9.97 -7.15
CA CYS A 4 35.41 9.80 -7.65
C CYS A 4 35.70 10.69 -8.89
N GLY A 5 34.83 11.67 -9.18
CA GLY A 5 34.99 12.62 -10.28
C GLY A 5 34.60 12.09 -11.67
N LEU A 6 34.07 10.87 -11.79
CA LEU A 6 33.62 10.35 -13.08
C LEU A 6 32.38 11.09 -13.56
N SER A 7 32.35 11.43 -14.84
CA SER A 7 31.16 12.01 -15.46
C SER A 7 30.03 10.99 -15.48
N THR A 8 28.80 11.49 -15.45
CA THR A 8 27.59 10.65 -15.47
C THR A 8 27.56 9.76 -16.74
N ARG A 9 28.07 10.25 -17.89
CA ARG A 9 28.20 9.48 -19.14
C ARG A 9 29.17 8.32 -19.04
N GLU A 10 30.32 8.52 -18.39
CA GLU A 10 31.30 7.45 -18.19
C GLU A 10 30.75 6.37 -17.26
N VAL A 11 30.08 6.78 -16.19
CA VAL A 11 29.38 5.87 -15.28
C VAL A 11 28.31 5.06 -16.05
N ALA A 12 27.57 5.70 -16.96
CA ALA A 12 26.57 5.03 -17.80
C ALA A 12 27.18 3.92 -18.65
N LYS A 13 28.26 4.24 -19.37
CA LYS A 13 28.99 3.27 -20.19
C LYS A 13 29.55 2.12 -19.36
N LYS A 14 30.12 2.42 -18.19
CA LYS A 14 30.78 1.44 -17.32
C LYS A 14 29.80 0.47 -16.66
N ILE A 15 28.57 0.93 -16.38
CA ILE A 15 27.49 0.12 -15.78
C ILE A 15 26.61 -0.54 -16.87
N GLY A 16 26.81 -0.22 -18.15
CA GLY A 16 25.94 -0.69 -19.23
C GLY A 16 24.53 -0.07 -19.20
N CYS A 17 24.38 1.10 -18.56
CA CYS A 17 23.14 1.85 -18.57
C CYS A 17 22.94 2.56 -19.92
N ALA A 18 21.85 2.24 -20.61
CA ALA A 18 21.52 2.82 -21.91
C ALA A 18 21.36 4.36 -21.90
N SER A 19 20.99 4.94 -20.75
CA SER A 19 20.82 6.39 -20.61
C SER A 19 21.55 6.95 -19.41
N ASN A 20 22.35 7.99 -19.67
CA ASN A 20 22.98 8.80 -18.63
C ASN A 20 21.95 9.50 -17.72
N THR A 21 20.74 9.80 -18.24
CA THR A 21 19.69 10.45 -17.47
C THR A 21 19.22 9.62 -16.28
N THR A 22 19.32 8.28 -16.36
CA THR A 22 19.02 7.38 -15.25
C THR A 22 19.97 7.61 -14.07
N ILE A 23 21.27 7.75 -14.35
CA ILE A 23 22.28 8.02 -13.31
C ILE A 23 22.05 9.39 -12.69
N LEU A 24 21.72 10.40 -13.50
CA LEU A 24 21.40 11.74 -13.00
C LEU A 24 20.16 11.71 -12.08
N ARG A 25 19.10 10.98 -12.45
CA ARG A 25 17.89 10.82 -11.62
C ARG A 25 18.17 10.11 -10.31
N ILE A 26 18.99 9.06 -10.34
CA ILE A 26 19.40 8.33 -9.12
C ILE A 26 20.24 9.24 -8.21
N LYS A 27 21.20 9.99 -8.78
CA LYS A 27 22.01 10.96 -8.03
C LYS A 27 21.12 11.99 -7.34
N LYS A 28 20.22 12.64 -8.09
CA LYS A 28 19.29 13.64 -7.55
C LYS A 28 18.41 13.05 -6.44
N LYS A 29 17.87 11.85 -6.64
CA LYS A 29 17.07 11.15 -5.63
C LYS A 29 17.86 10.89 -4.35
N TYR A 30 19.13 10.48 -4.46
CA TYR A 30 20.00 10.24 -3.32
C TYR A 30 20.34 11.54 -2.58
N GLU A 31 20.61 12.63 -3.30
CA GLU A 31 20.81 13.97 -2.71
C GLU A 31 19.57 14.46 -1.94
N GLU A 32 18.36 14.17 -2.45
CA GLU A 32 17.09 14.58 -1.82
C GLU A 32 16.67 13.70 -0.63
N THR A 33 16.88 12.38 -0.72
CA THR A 33 16.28 11.41 0.21
C THR A 33 17.28 10.57 1.01
N GLY A 34 18.58 10.65 0.66
CA GLY A 34 19.63 9.77 1.19
C GLY A 34 19.46 8.31 0.78
N ASN A 35 18.51 7.97 -0.10
CA ASN A 35 18.16 6.60 -0.42
C ASN A 35 17.95 6.39 -1.93
N VAL A 36 18.46 5.27 -2.44
CA VAL A 36 18.29 4.84 -3.83
C VAL A 36 17.15 3.82 -4.00
N GLU A 37 16.63 3.24 -2.92
CA GLU A 37 15.54 2.26 -2.93
C GLU A 37 14.26 2.79 -3.57
N ASN A 38 13.59 1.93 -4.33
CA ASN A 38 12.37 2.31 -5.04
C ASN A 38 11.32 2.84 -4.05
N LYS A 39 10.67 3.96 -4.42
CA LYS A 39 9.54 4.47 -3.64
C LYS A 39 8.45 3.40 -3.60
N PRO A 40 7.78 3.19 -2.45
CA PRO A 40 6.63 2.30 -2.42
C PRO A 40 5.63 2.76 -3.47
N ARG A 41 4.99 1.80 -4.16
CA ARG A 41 4.01 2.13 -5.20
C ARG A 41 2.92 3.01 -4.60
N SER A 42 2.71 4.19 -5.18
CA SER A 42 1.56 5.02 -4.84
C SER A 42 0.31 4.37 -5.40
N GLY A 43 -0.64 4.06 -4.52
CA GLY A 43 -1.97 3.57 -4.86
C GLY A 43 -3.03 4.53 -4.35
N ARG A 44 -4.26 4.41 -4.86
CA ARG A 44 -5.39 5.18 -4.33
C ARG A 44 -5.64 4.81 -2.87
N PRO A 45 -5.81 5.80 -1.96
CA PRO A 45 -6.15 5.50 -0.57
C PRO A 45 -7.48 4.75 -0.47
N ARG A 46 -7.59 3.91 0.55
CA ARG A 46 -8.78 3.09 0.78
C ARG A 46 -9.92 3.98 1.27
N LYS A 47 -11.16 3.60 0.93
CA LYS A 47 -12.37 4.23 1.49
C LYS A 47 -12.65 3.84 2.95
N LEU A 48 -12.19 2.66 3.36
CA LEU A 48 -12.36 2.15 4.72
C LEU A 48 -11.03 2.25 5.45
N ASN A 49 -11.09 2.74 6.68
CA ASN A 49 -9.96 2.80 7.59
C ASN A 49 -9.85 1.51 8.41
N GLU A 50 -8.72 1.29 9.07
CA GLU A 50 -8.48 0.08 9.88
C GLU A 50 -9.51 -0.10 11.02
N ARG A 51 -10.04 1.01 11.55
CA ARG A 51 -11.11 0.97 12.56
C ARG A 51 -12.41 0.42 11.97
N ASP A 52 -12.79 0.86 10.77
CA ASP A 52 -14.00 0.39 10.09
C ASP A 52 -13.89 -1.10 9.78
N GLU A 53 -12.71 -1.55 9.36
CA GLU A 53 -12.44 -2.97 9.09
C GLU A 53 -12.54 -3.84 10.34
N ARG A 54 -12.08 -3.35 11.49
CA ARG A 54 -12.25 -4.05 12.77
C ARG A 54 -13.72 -4.14 13.19
N ILE A 55 -14.50 -3.08 12.98
CA ILE A 55 -15.95 -3.09 13.26
C ILE A 55 -16.65 -4.13 12.37
N LEU A 56 -16.31 -4.18 11.08
CA LEU A 56 -16.83 -5.19 10.15
C LEU A 56 -16.59 -6.62 10.63
N VAL A 57 -15.37 -6.93 11.07
CA VAL A 57 -15.01 -8.26 11.57
C VAL A 57 -15.76 -8.57 12.86
N ARG A 58 -15.85 -7.60 13.78
CA ARG A 58 -16.57 -7.77 15.04
C ARG A 58 -18.03 -8.11 14.81
N ARG A 59 -18.72 -7.37 13.93
CA ARG A 59 -20.14 -7.59 13.62
C ARG A 59 -20.42 -8.93 12.95
N LEU A 60 -19.47 -9.44 12.18
CA LEU A 60 -19.55 -10.81 11.67
C LEU A 60 -19.37 -11.83 12.79
N ALA A 61 -18.41 -11.59 13.69
CA ALA A 61 -18.09 -12.51 14.78
C ALA A 61 -19.16 -12.56 15.88
N THR A 62 -19.87 -11.44 16.12
CA THR A 62 -21.01 -11.37 17.05
C THR A 62 -22.33 -11.77 16.40
N GLU A 63 -22.30 -12.27 15.15
CA GLU A 63 -23.47 -12.66 14.35
C GLU A 63 -24.53 -11.56 14.14
N GLU A 64 -24.21 -10.29 14.47
CA GLU A 64 -25.04 -9.12 14.17
C GLU A 64 -25.30 -8.96 12.66
N CYS A 65 -24.37 -9.45 11.84
CA CYS A 65 -24.48 -9.51 10.39
C CYS A 65 -23.97 -10.86 9.89
N SER A 66 -24.72 -11.49 8.97
CA SER A 66 -24.38 -12.79 8.40
C SER A 66 -23.71 -12.67 7.03
N ASN A 67 -23.85 -11.53 6.33
CA ASN A 67 -23.30 -11.36 4.98
C ASN A 67 -22.74 -9.96 4.68
N ALA A 68 -21.97 -9.86 3.59
CA ALA A 68 -21.31 -8.63 3.18
C ALA A 68 -22.27 -7.48 2.80
N VAL A 69 -23.51 -7.79 2.40
CA VAL A 69 -24.53 -6.78 2.04
C VAL A 69 -25.11 -6.15 3.30
N GLN A 70 -25.40 -6.95 4.33
CA GLN A 70 -25.84 -6.47 5.64
C GLN A 70 -24.76 -5.58 6.28
N LEU A 71 -23.49 -6.01 6.21
CA LEU A 71 -22.37 -5.19 6.67
C LEU A 71 -22.25 -3.87 5.91
N GLN A 72 -22.42 -3.88 4.60
CA GLN A 72 -22.39 -2.67 3.78
C GLN A 72 -23.50 -1.68 4.18
N LYS A 73 -24.72 -2.18 4.40
CA LYS A 73 -25.82 -1.37 4.93
C LYS A 73 -25.48 -0.81 6.32
N SER A 74 -24.92 -1.64 7.19
CA SER A 74 -24.51 -1.21 8.53
C SER A 74 -23.48 -0.08 8.47
N ILE A 75 -22.43 -0.19 7.65
CA ILE A 75 -21.43 0.89 7.51
C ILE A 75 -22.07 2.18 7.02
N LYS A 76 -23.01 2.08 6.06
CA LYS A 76 -23.72 3.26 5.56
C LYS A 76 -24.50 3.95 6.69
N THR A 77 -25.13 3.20 7.59
CA THR A 77 -25.88 3.76 8.71
C THR A 77 -24.99 4.34 9.81
N TYR A 78 -23.95 3.62 10.25
CA TYR A 78 -23.17 4.03 11.44
C TYR A 78 -22.05 5.03 11.11
N ASN A 79 -21.43 4.91 9.94
CA ASN A 79 -20.24 5.69 9.58
C ASN A 79 -20.51 6.66 8.42
N ASN A 80 -21.73 6.64 7.85
CA ASN A 80 -22.12 7.43 6.68
C ASN A 80 -21.18 7.25 5.46
N ILE A 81 -20.54 6.07 5.35
CA ILE A 81 -19.62 5.77 4.24
C ILE A 81 -20.34 4.91 3.22
N GLU A 82 -20.48 5.43 2.00
CA GLU A 82 -21.02 4.65 0.89
C GLU A 82 -19.94 3.81 0.21
N VAL A 83 -20.05 2.50 0.43
CA VAL A 83 -19.19 1.47 -0.15
C VAL A 83 -20.02 0.39 -0.85
N SER A 84 -19.42 -0.29 -1.82
CA SER A 84 -20.02 -1.48 -2.43
C SER A 84 -19.78 -2.71 -1.55
N ALA A 85 -20.63 -3.73 -1.70
CA ALA A 85 -20.44 -5.02 -1.03
C ALA A 85 -19.08 -5.67 -1.37
N ASN A 86 -18.53 -5.40 -2.56
CA ASN A 86 -17.21 -5.90 -2.94
C ASN A 86 -16.08 -5.23 -2.14
N THR A 87 -16.20 -3.95 -1.82
CA THR A 87 -15.25 -3.25 -0.93
C THR A 87 -15.25 -3.88 0.46
N VAL A 88 -16.42 -4.25 0.98
CA VAL A 88 -16.55 -4.98 2.25
C VAL A 88 -15.89 -6.35 2.17
N ARG A 89 -16.14 -7.15 1.12
CA ARG A 89 -15.45 -8.45 0.93
C ARG A 89 -13.94 -8.31 0.87
N ARG A 90 -13.43 -7.29 0.16
CA ARG A 90 -11.98 -6.98 0.09
C ARG A 90 -11.42 -6.60 1.45
N ALA A 91 -12.15 -5.84 2.27
CA ALA A 91 -11.76 -5.53 3.64
C ALA A 91 -11.68 -6.79 4.50
N LEU A 92 -12.72 -7.62 4.48
CA LEU A 92 -12.77 -8.88 5.24
C LEU A 92 -11.67 -9.87 4.83
N LYS A 93 -11.37 -9.97 3.53
CA LYS A 93 -10.27 -10.84 3.05
C LYS A 93 -8.90 -10.37 3.55
N ARG A 94 -8.71 -9.06 3.72
CA ARG A 94 -7.48 -8.48 4.27
C ARG A 94 -7.38 -8.69 5.77
N SER A 95 -8.46 -8.46 6.52
CA SER A 95 -8.47 -8.68 7.97
C SER A 95 -8.33 -10.16 8.33
N ARG A 96 -8.97 -11.08 7.60
CA ARG A 96 -8.77 -12.54 7.77
C ARG A 96 -7.34 -12.97 7.49
N ARG A 97 -6.67 -12.34 6.51
CA ARG A 97 -5.23 -12.57 6.27
C ARG A 97 -4.37 -12.09 7.43
N SER A 98 -4.79 -11.02 8.13
CA SER A 98 -4.09 -10.52 9.32
C SER A 98 -4.22 -11.46 10.51
N SER A 99 -5.36 -12.13 10.72
CA SER A 99 -5.55 -13.09 11.80
C SER A 99 -4.75 -14.39 11.60
N ILE A 100 -4.60 -14.86 10.36
CA ILE A 100 -3.71 -16.01 10.03
C ILE A 100 -2.24 -15.68 10.31
N LEU A 101 -1.85 -14.40 10.23
CA LEU A 101 -0.48 -13.95 10.50
C LEU A 101 -0.21 -13.70 11.99
N SER A 102 -1.23 -13.57 12.86
CA SER A 102 -1.04 -13.39 14.31
C SER A 102 -0.88 -14.69 15.09
N GLU A 103 -1.17 -15.85 14.49
CA GLU A 103 -1.00 -17.18 15.11
C GLU A 103 0.43 -17.73 15.00
N LYS A 104 1.39 -16.96 14.44
CA LYS A 104 2.79 -17.39 14.24
C LYS A 104 3.80 -16.53 15.01
N LYS A 105 3.53 -16.19 16.27
CA LYS A 105 4.52 -15.56 17.13
C LYS A 105 4.48 -16.12 18.53
#